data_AF-A0A7D5QFX9-F1
#
_entry.id   AF-A0A7D5QFX9-F1
#
_cell.length_a   1.000
_cell.length_b   1.000
_cell.length_c   1.000
_cell.angle_alpha   90.00
_cell.angle_beta   90.00
_cell.angle_gamma   90.00
#
_symmetry.space_group_name_H-M   'P 1'
#
loop_
_entity.id
_entity.type
_entity.pdbx_description
1 polymer ?
#
loop_
_entity_poly.entity_id
_entity_poly.type
_entity_poly.pdbx_seq_one_letter_code
_entity_poly.pdbx_strand_id
1 'polypeptide(L)'
;MDKDPERKDIEQHPLWDEYQKVQKDIRNLRPLAETGNPDANSKLDLLEERLSELAVEIGRDVGIPDPRRDDPLWQKWDDLWKKLREARRNGWQEDEETIWEKIKDTAVKLEARDYFSKN
;
A
#
# COMPACT_ATOMS: atom_id res chain seq x y z
N MET A 1 -29.60 -9.90 3.21
CA MET A 1 -28.17 -9.55 3.30
C MET A 1 -27.43 -10.74 2.72
N ASP A 2 -27.23 -10.71 1.41
CA ASP A 2 -26.56 -11.78 0.68
C ASP A 2 -25.08 -11.77 1.06
N LYS A 3 -24.68 -12.71 1.91
CA LYS A 3 -23.29 -13.10 2.04
C LYS A 3 -22.96 -13.82 0.75
N ASP A 4 -22.20 -13.15 -0.11
CA ASP A 4 -21.61 -13.71 -1.32
C ASP A 4 -20.95 -15.06 -0.96
N PRO A 5 -21.47 -16.20 -1.44
CA PRO A 5 -21.08 -17.53 -0.95
C PRO A 5 -19.62 -17.92 -1.26
N GLU A 6 -18.91 -17.11 -2.06
CA GLU A 6 -17.49 -17.29 -2.39
C GLU A 6 -16.55 -16.49 -1.48
N ARG A 7 -17.06 -15.59 -0.62
CA ARG A 7 -16.21 -14.86 0.33
C ARG A 7 -15.75 -15.76 1.46
N LYS A 8 -14.46 -16.07 1.46
CA LYS A 8 -13.82 -16.81 2.56
C LYS A 8 -13.58 -15.87 3.74
N ASP A 9 -13.50 -16.45 4.92
CA ASP A 9 -13.14 -15.70 6.11
C ASP A 9 -11.69 -15.22 6.02
N ILE A 10 -11.50 -13.91 6.08
CA ILE A 10 -10.19 -13.25 6.01
C ILE A 10 -9.30 -13.75 7.17
N GLU A 11 -9.89 -13.95 8.34
CA GLU A 11 -9.15 -14.33 9.55
C GLU A 11 -8.58 -15.76 9.49
N GLN A 12 -9.10 -16.58 8.57
CA GLN A 12 -8.65 -17.95 8.34
C GLN A 12 -7.59 -18.05 7.23
N HIS A 13 -7.24 -16.92 6.59
CA HIS A 13 -6.21 -16.90 5.57
C HIS A 13 -4.84 -17.23 6.19
N PRO A 14 -4.01 -18.11 5.58
CA PRO A 14 -2.71 -18.48 6.14
C PRO A 14 -1.74 -17.29 6.32
N LEU A 15 -1.97 -16.20 5.59
CA LEU A 15 -1.19 -14.96 5.68
C LEU A 15 -1.78 -13.91 6.64
N TRP A 16 -2.92 -14.19 7.27
CA TRP A 16 -3.59 -13.24 8.16
C TRP A 16 -2.75 -12.88 9.39
N ASP A 17 -2.12 -13.88 10.02
CA ASP A 17 -1.23 -13.66 11.17
C ASP A 17 -0.02 -12.80 10.78
N GLU A 18 0.52 -13.00 9.58
CA GLU A 18 1.61 -12.18 9.06
C GLU A 18 1.15 -10.74 8.83
N TYR A 19 -0.03 -10.55 8.23
CA TYR A 19 -0.64 -9.23 8.02
C TYR A 19 -0.79 -8.46 9.34
N GLN A 20 -1.35 -9.10 10.37
CA GLN A 20 -1.49 -8.49 11.70
C GLN A 20 -0.13 -8.15 12.33
N LYS A 21 0.86 -9.04 12.16
CA LYS A 21 2.22 -8.80 12.67
C LYS A 21 2.86 -7.59 12.00
N VAL A 22 2.80 -7.49 10.67
CA VAL A 22 3.35 -6.36 9.92
C VAL A 22 2.66 -5.04 10.31
N GLN A 23 1.33 -5.03 10.49
CA GLN A 23 0.61 -3.85 11.00
C GLN A 23 1.13 -3.40 12.37
N LYS A 24 1.37 -4.37 13.27
CA LYS A 24 1.89 -4.08 14.61
C LYS A 24 3.31 -3.51 14.54
N ASP A 25 4.16 -4.07 13.68
CA ASP A 25 5.55 -3.61 13.53
C ASP A 25 5.61 -2.18 12.96
N ILE A 26 4.75 -1.84 11.99
CA ILE A 26 4.58 -0.47 11.49
C ILE A 26 4.16 0.49 12.62
N ARG A 27 3.17 0.10 13.42
CA ARG A 27 2.67 0.93 14.53
C ARG A 27 3.76 1.20 15.57
N ASN A 28 4.67 0.26 15.79
CA ASN A 28 5.79 0.41 16.71
C ASN A 28 6.93 1.26 16.12
N LEU A 29 7.14 1.22 14.81
CA LEU A 29 8.22 1.94 14.13
C LEU A 29 7.85 3.37 13.74
N ARG A 30 6.57 3.69 13.50
CA ARG A 30 6.11 5.06 13.16
C ARG A 30 6.61 6.13 14.13
N PRO A 31 6.48 5.96 15.46
CA PRO A 31 7.00 6.95 16.40
C PRO A 31 8.51 7.17 16.29
N LEU A 32 9.29 6.14 15.91
CA LEU A 32 10.75 6.24 15.76
C LEU A 32 11.14 6.93 14.45
N ALA A 33 10.39 6.71 13.39
CA ALA A 33 10.55 7.41 12.12
C ALA A 33 10.20 8.90 12.22
N GLU A 34 9.15 9.24 12.97
CA GLU A 34 8.76 10.63 13.26
C GLU A 34 9.84 11.42 14.01
N THR A 35 10.76 10.74 14.71
CA THR A 35 11.94 11.38 15.33
C THR A 35 13.10 11.64 14.35
N GLY A 36 12.93 11.29 13.07
CA GLY A 36 13.93 11.50 12.03
C GLY A 36 14.99 10.41 11.95
N ASN A 37 14.73 9.20 12.50
CA ASN A 37 15.66 8.09 12.41
C ASN A 37 15.62 7.45 10.99
N PRO A 38 16.71 7.55 10.19
CA PRO A 38 16.71 7.06 8.81
C PRO A 38 16.58 5.54 8.70
N ASP A 39 17.09 4.77 9.67
CA ASP A 39 16.94 3.31 9.70
C ASP A 39 15.49 2.90 10.00
N ALA A 40 14.77 3.70 10.81
CA ALA A 40 13.34 3.49 11.04
C ALA A 40 12.50 3.83 9.79
N ASN A 41 12.87 4.87 9.04
CA ASN A 41 12.21 5.22 7.77
C ASN A 41 12.35 4.10 6.74
N SER A 42 13.56 3.59 6.52
CA SER A 42 13.78 2.50 5.56
C SER A 42 13.07 1.21 5.97
N LYS A 43 12.98 0.91 7.27
CA LYS A 43 12.23 -0.24 7.78
C LYS A 43 10.72 -0.08 7.61
N LEU A 44 10.20 1.14 7.81
CA LEU A 44 8.78 1.42 7.56
C LEU A 44 8.42 1.24 6.09
N ASP A 45 9.24 1.74 5.16
CA ASP A 45 9.00 1.58 3.73
C ASP A 45 8.84 0.09 3.35
N LEU A 46 9.72 -0.77 3.89
CA LEU A 46 9.68 -2.22 3.63
C LEU A 46 8.46 -2.90 4.26
N LEU A 47 8.07 -2.49 5.46
CA LEU A 47 6.90 -3.06 6.14
C LEU A 47 5.59 -2.59 5.50
N GLU A 48 5.47 -1.33 5.10
CA GLU A 48 4.32 -0.82 4.37
C GLU A 48 4.18 -1.48 2.99
N GLU A 49 5.31 -1.75 2.31
CA GLU A 49 5.35 -2.59 1.10
C GLU A 49 4.79 -3.99 1.38
N ARG A 50 5.32 -4.69 2.39
CA ARG A 50 4.85 -6.04 2.73
C ARG A 50 3.39 -6.06 3.15
N LEU A 51 2.92 -5.05 3.86
CA LEU A 51 1.52 -4.93 4.27
C LEU A 51 0.59 -4.82 3.05
N SER A 52 0.99 -4.04 2.04
CA SER A 52 0.25 -3.88 0.80
C SER A 52 0.17 -5.19 0.02
N GLU A 53 1.30 -5.90 -0.13
CA GLU A 53 1.34 -7.21 -0.78
C GLU A 53 0.41 -8.23 -0.11
N LEU A 54 0.48 -8.32 1.22
CA LEU A 54 -0.37 -9.21 2.01
C LEU A 54 -1.85 -8.85 1.84
N ALA A 55 -2.21 -7.56 1.81
CA ALA A 55 -3.58 -7.13 1.59
C ALA A 55 -4.12 -7.56 0.22
N VAL A 56 -3.30 -7.44 -0.83
CA VAL A 56 -3.67 -7.84 -2.20
C VAL A 56 -3.82 -9.36 -2.30
N GLU A 57 -2.90 -10.12 -1.73
CA GLU A 57 -2.90 -11.59 -1.77
C GLU A 57 -4.09 -12.17 -0.99
N ILE A 58 -4.28 -11.74 0.26
CA ILE A 58 -5.42 -12.14 1.10
C ILE A 58 -6.73 -11.74 0.41
N GLY A 59 -6.84 -10.51 -0.08
CA GLY A 59 -8.04 -10.00 -0.73
C GLY A 59 -8.42 -10.82 -1.96
N ARG A 60 -7.44 -11.17 -2.80
CA ARG A 60 -7.64 -12.04 -3.96
C ARG A 60 -8.15 -13.43 -3.56
N ASP A 61 -7.55 -14.05 -2.55
CA ASP A 61 -7.81 -15.44 -2.20
C ASP A 61 -9.14 -15.65 -1.45
N VAL A 62 -9.60 -14.60 -0.76
CA VAL A 62 -10.88 -14.58 -0.05
C VAL A 62 -12.01 -13.94 -0.86
N GLY A 63 -11.76 -13.63 -2.14
CA GLY A 63 -12.80 -13.13 -3.06
C GLY A 63 -13.27 -11.72 -2.72
N ILE A 64 -12.43 -10.89 -2.11
CA ILE A 64 -12.69 -9.46 -1.96
C ILE A 64 -12.31 -8.81 -3.28
N PRO A 65 -13.28 -8.29 -4.07
CA PRO A 65 -12.96 -7.50 -5.23
C PRO A 65 -12.19 -6.27 -4.74
N ASP A 66 -10.96 -6.08 -5.21
CA ASP A 66 -10.23 -4.84 -4.98
C ASP A 66 -10.73 -3.81 -6.02
N PRO A 67 -11.56 -2.83 -5.62
CA PRO A 67 -12.08 -1.83 -6.56
C PRO A 67 -10.96 -0.96 -7.16
N ARG A 68 -9.76 -0.99 -6.58
CA ARG A 68 -8.57 -0.30 -7.07
C ARG A 68 -7.88 -1.08 -8.20
N ARG A 69 -8.13 -2.39 -8.30
CA ARG A 69 -7.48 -3.26 -9.30
C ARG A 69 -7.86 -2.90 -10.72
N ASP A 70 -9.11 -2.55 -10.96
CA ASP A 70 -9.60 -2.17 -12.29
C ASP A 70 -9.59 -0.64 -12.48
N ASP A 71 -8.98 0.09 -11.55
CA ASP A 71 -8.98 1.54 -11.51
C ASP A 71 -7.68 2.13 -12.06
N PRO A 72 -7.70 2.84 -13.19
CA PRO A 72 -6.48 3.34 -13.83
C PRO A 72 -5.69 4.33 -12.96
N LEU A 73 -6.35 5.07 -12.06
CA LEU A 73 -5.69 6.00 -11.16
C LEU A 73 -4.96 5.28 -10.04
N TRP A 74 -5.57 4.21 -9.49
CA TRP A 74 -4.92 3.38 -8.48
C TRP A 74 -3.81 2.51 -9.06
N GLN A 75 -3.98 1.96 -10.27
CA GLN A 75 -2.88 1.27 -10.95
C GLN A 75 -1.68 2.20 -11.16
N LYS A 76 -1.94 3.44 -11.61
CA LYS A 76 -0.89 4.45 -11.77
C LYS A 76 -0.22 4.80 -10.43
N TRP A 77 -0.99 4.86 -9.34
CA TRP A 77 -0.45 5.07 -8.00
C TRP A 77 0.50 3.95 -7.59
N ASP A 78 0.07 2.69 -7.72
CA ASP A 78 0.88 1.52 -7.36
C ASP A 78 2.15 1.41 -8.20
N ASP A 79 2.06 1.68 -9.51
CA ASP A 79 3.20 1.69 -10.43
C ASP A 79 4.24 2.76 -10.04
N LEU A 80 3.81 3.96 -9.66
CA LEU A 80 4.71 5.03 -9.22
C LEU A 80 5.44 4.66 -7.93
N TRP A 81 4.74 4.07 -6.96
CA TRP A 81 5.35 3.57 -5.74
C TRP A 81 6.29 2.40 -5.98
N LYS A 82 5.98 1.51 -6.92
CA LYS A 82 6.88 0.44 -7.34
C LYS A 82 8.15 1.01 -7.97
N LYS A 83 8.01 2.02 -8.84
CA LYS A 83 9.13 2.70 -9.48
C LYS A 83 10.03 3.41 -8.47
N LEU A 84 9.46 4.07 -7.47
CA LEU A 84 10.22 4.69 -6.38
C LEU A 84 11.04 3.64 -5.60
N ARG A 85 10.45 2.49 -5.29
CA ARG A 85 11.12 1.38 -4.60
C ARG A 85 12.25 0.77 -5.42
N GLU A 86 12.02 0.54 -6.71
CA GLU A 86 13.05 0.03 -7.63
C GLU A 86 14.21 1.01 -7.78
N ALA A 87 13.93 2.31 -7.87
CA ALA A 87 14.95 3.35 -7.92
C ALA A 87 15.80 3.37 -6.63
N ARG A 88 15.16 3.26 -5.45
CA ARG A 88 15.86 3.13 -4.15
C ARG A 88 16.77 1.90 -4.09
N ARG A 89 16.30 0.75 -4.56
CA ARG A 89 17.07 -0.51 -4.55
C ARG A 89 18.26 -0.49 -5.53
N ASN A 90 18.14 0.20 -6.66
CA ASN A 90 19.15 0.22 -7.72
C ASN A 90 20.11 1.43 -7.66
N GLY A 91 20.10 2.21 -6.56
CA GLY A 91 21.00 3.34 -6.40
C GLY A 91 20.66 4.56 -7.26
N TRP A 92 19.37 4.79 -7.54
CA TRP A 92 18.79 5.93 -8.24
C TRP A 92 19.22 6.07 -9.71
N GLN A 93 18.43 5.48 -10.62
CA GLN A 93 18.60 5.68 -12.08
C GLN A 93 17.73 6.80 -12.66
N GLU A 94 16.63 7.15 -11.98
CA GLU A 94 15.78 8.30 -12.28
C GLU A 94 15.83 9.30 -11.13
N ASP A 95 15.56 10.57 -11.43
CA ASP A 95 15.47 11.64 -10.45
C ASP A 95 14.33 11.37 -9.46
N GLU A 96 14.69 11.17 -8.18
CA GLU A 96 13.77 10.92 -7.08
C GLU A 96 12.69 12.02 -7.00
N GLU A 97 13.08 13.26 -7.26
CA GLU A 97 12.18 14.42 -7.22
C GLU A 97 11.06 14.28 -8.26
N THR A 98 11.39 13.82 -9.47
CA THR A 98 10.45 13.59 -10.55
C THR A 98 9.43 12.47 -10.22
N ILE A 99 9.85 11.40 -9.54
CA ILE A 99 8.94 10.33 -9.11
C ILE A 99 7.99 10.85 -8.02
N TRP A 100 8.53 11.60 -7.06
CA TRP A 100 7.73 12.21 -5.98
C TRP A 100 6.69 13.20 -6.48
N GLU A 101 7.02 14.04 -7.46
CA GLU A 101 6.05 14.96 -8.07
C GLU A 101 4.87 14.21 -8.70
N LYS A 102 5.14 13.10 -9.41
CA LYS A 102 4.10 12.27 -10.01
C LYS A 102 3.24 11.57 -8.96
N ILE A 103 3.84 11.13 -7.85
CA ILE A 103 3.10 10.58 -6.71
C ILE A 103 2.17 11.65 -6.13
N LYS A 104 2.67 12.85 -5.84
CA LYS A 104 1.87 13.97 -5.30
C LYS A 104 0.70 14.32 -6.22
N ASP A 105 0.93 14.45 -7.53
CA ASP A 105 -0.14 14.73 -8.50
C ASP A 105 -1.20 13.61 -8.54
N THR A 106 -0.77 12.36 -8.43
CA THR A 106 -1.69 11.20 -8.42
C THR A 106 -2.48 11.14 -7.10
N ALA A 107 -1.86 11.45 -5.96
CA ALA A 107 -2.54 11.57 -4.66
C ALA A 107 -3.66 12.62 -4.71
N VAL A 108 -3.38 13.82 -5.22
CA VAL A 108 -4.38 14.90 -5.32
C VAL A 108 -5.58 14.45 -6.17
N LYS A 109 -5.34 13.70 -7.25
CA LYS A 109 -6.42 13.17 -8.11
C LYS A 109 -7.24 12.09 -7.43
N LEU A 110 -6.61 11.23 -6.63
CA LEU A 110 -7.30 10.23 -5.81
C LEU A 110 -8.14 10.91 -4.71
N GLU A 111 -7.56 11.86 -3.98
CA GLU A 111 -8.24 12.62 -2.91
C GLU A 111 -9.43 13.41 -3.45
N ALA A 112 -9.28 14.09 -4.59
CA ALA A 112 -10.38 14.78 -5.25
C ALA A 112 -11.53 13.83 -5.57
N ARG A 113 -11.23 12.61 -6.03
CA ARG A 113 -12.25 11.60 -6.34
C ARG A 113 -12.94 11.06 -5.09
N ASP A 114 -12.18 10.82 -4.02
CA ASP A 114 -12.71 10.33 -2.74
C ASP A 114 -13.58 11.40 -2.04
N TYR A 115 -13.27 12.68 -2.24
CA TYR A 115 -14.07 13.82 -1.75
C TYR A 115 -15.43 13.95 -2.47
N PHE A 116 -15.50 13.65 -3.78
CA PHE A 116 -16.76 13.64 -4.54
C PHE A 116 -17.59 12.36 -4.34
N SER A 117 -17.00 11.28 -3.82
CA SER A 117 -17.73 10.04 -3.47
C SER A 117 -18.47 10.13 -2.13
N LYS A 118 -18.13 11.11 -1.27
CA LYS A 118 -18.68 11.26 0.09
C LYS A 118 -19.69 12.41 0.25
N ASN A 119 -19.98 13.15 -0.82
CA ASN A 119 -21.06 14.15 -0.91
C ASN A 119 -22.20 13.64 -1.80
#